data_AF-A0A7X3I5P4-F1
#
_entry.id   AF-A0A7X3I5P4-F1
#
_cell.length_a   1.000
_cell.length_b   1.000
_cell.length_c   1.000
_cell.angle_alpha   90.00
_cell.angle_beta   90.00
_cell.angle_gamma   90.00
#
_symmetry.space_group_name_H-M   'P 1'
#
loop_
_entity.id
_entity.type
_entity.pdbx_description
1 polymer ?
#
loop_
_entity_poly.entity_id
_entity_poly.type
_entity_poly.pdbx_seq_one_letter_code
_entity_poly.pdbx_strand_id
1 'polypeptide(L)'
;MSDFSDLVAKAIQPSMTREEREAVYAVVRQAVLRLQEREALPPGDPRVALQRHLVEETIRDVEGDVARYASLRKLEAAFAAQNETDRATKSGRR
;
A
#
# COMPACT_ATOMS: atom_id res chain seq x y z
N MET A 1 10.40 1.75 -14.25
CA MET A 1 9.26 1.19 -13.51
C MET A 1 9.01 1.88 -12.16
N SER A 2 9.96 2.68 -11.62
CA SER A 2 9.79 3.43 -10.35
C SER A 2 8.61 4.42 -10.35
N ASP A 3 8.45 5.22 -11.41
CA ASP A 3 7.58 6.41 -11.37
C ASP A 3 6.10 6.11 -11.08
N PHE A 4 5.57 4.99 -11.58
CA PHE A 4 4.16 4.65 -11.39
C PHE A 4 3.88 4.10 -9.99
N SER A 5 4.72 3.19 -9.50
CA SER A 5 4.61 2.67 -8.13
C SER A 5 4.79 3.78 -7.10
N ASP A 6 5.76 4.67 -7.30
CA ASP A 6 5.99 5.83 -6.45
C ASP A 6 4.80 6.80 -6.45
N LEU A 7 4.13 6.98 -7.59
CA LEU A 7 2.94 7.82 -7.69
C LEU A 7 1.76 7.23 -6.92
N VAL A 8 1.52 5.92 -7.05
CA VAL A 8 0.48 5.21 -6.30
C VAL A 8 0.80 5.27 -4.80
N ALA A 9 2.04 4.97 -4.41
CA ALA A 9 2.47 5.02 -3.02
C ALA A 9 2.30 6.42 -2.39
N LYS A 10 2.60 7.50 -3.12
CA LYS A 10 2.37 8.88 -2.66
C LYS A 10 0.88 9.22 -2.48
N ALA A 11 0.00 8.58 -3.22
CA ALA A 11 -1.44 8.77 -3.10
C ALA A 11 -2.05 8.00 -1.91
N ILE A 12 -1.29 7.08 -1.32
CA ILE A 12 -1.70 6.26 -0.19
C ILE A 12 -1.07 6.79 1.11
N GLN A 13 -1.91 7.04 2.11
CA GLN A 13 -1.44 7.45 3.44
C GLN A 13 -1.56 6.30 4.44
N PRO A 14 -0.62 6.16 5.40
CA PRO A 14 -0.67 5.09 6.38
C PRO A 14 -1.91 5.11 7.29
N SER A 15 -2.56 6.26 7.43
CA SER A 15 -3.80 6.43 8.20
C SER A 15 -5.05 5.99 7.45
N MET A 16 -4.96 5.76 6.13
CA MET A 16 -6.12 5.40 5.32
C MET A 16 -6.66 4.03 5.71
N THR A 17 -7.99 3.90 5.74
CA THR A 17 -8.64 2.60 5.82
C THR A 17 -8.43 1.81 4.52
N ARG A 18 -8.73 0.52 4.55
CA ARG A 18 -8.64 -0.31 3.35
C ARG A 18 -9.58 0.19 2.25
N GLU A 19 -10.76 0.63 2.63
CA GLU A 19 -11.79 1.16 1.73
C GLU A 19 -11.35 2.45 1.06
N GLU A 20 -10.70 3.34 1.80
CA GLU A 20 -10.13 4.58 1.26
C GLU A 20 -9.02 4.30 0.24
N ARG A 21 -8.15 3.32 0.53
CA ARG A 21 -7.11 2.90 -0.42
C ARG A 21 -7.70 2.26 -1.67
N GLU A 22 -8.72 1.43 -1.52
CA GLU A 22 -9.43 0.80 -2.64
C GLU A 22 -10.07 1.83 -3.57
N ALA A 23 -10.57 2.94 -3.03
CA ALA A 23 -11.08 4.05 -3.84
C ALA A 23 -9.97 4.69 -4.70
N VAL A 24 -8.76 4.85 -4.17
CA VAL A 24 -7.59 5.31 -4.94
C VAL A 24 -7.23 4.31 -6.04
N TYR A 25 -7.19 3.00 -5.71
CA TYR A 25 -6.90 1.95 -6.70
C TYR A 25 -7.93 1.88 -7.83
N ALA A 26 -9.21 2.14 -7.53
CA ALA A 26 -10.25 2.25 -8.55
C ALA A 26 -9.98 3.40 -9.53
N VAL A 27 -9.52 4.56 -9.05
CA VAL A 27 -9.13 5.69 -9.91
C VAL A 27 -7.95 5.31 -10.82
N VAL A 28 -6.96 4.62 -10.28
CA VAL A 28 -5.77 4.15 -11.03
C VAL A 28 -6.19 3.18 -12.14
N ARG A 29 -7.02 2.17 -11.83
CA ARG A 29 -7.57 1.25 -12.83
C ARG A 29 -8.33 1.98 -13.93
N GLN A 30 -9.16 2.96 -13.57
CA GLN A 30 -9.91 3.77 -14.54
C GLN A 30 -9.00 4.63 -15.42
N ALA A 31 -7.91 5.18 -14.87
CA ALA A 31 -6.93 5.93 -15.68
C ALA A 31 -6.25 5.04 -16.74
N VAL A 32 -5.94 3.79 -16.38
CA VAL A 32 -5.35 2.81 -17.32
C VAL A 32 -6.34 2.42 -18.41
N LEU A 33 -7.62 2.22 -18.07
CA LEU A 33 -8.66 1.96 -19.06
C LEU A 33 -8.78 3.12 -20.06
N ARG A 34 -8.82 4.37 -19.58
CA ARG A 34 -8.86 5.56 -20.45
C ARG A 34 -7.62 5.69 -21.34
N LEU A 35 -6.45 5.30 -20.83
CA LEU A 35 -5.22 5.27 -21.63
C LEU A 35 -5.32 4.25 -22.77
N GLN A 36 -5.82 3.04 -22.47
CA GLN A 36 -6.02 1.98 -23.45
C GLN A 36 -7.02 2.39 -24.55
N GLU A 37 -8.12 3.03 -24.15
CA GLU A 37 -9.12 3.59 -25.08
C GLU A 37 -8.50 4.66 -25.99
N ARG A 38 -7.69 5.57 -25.44
CA ARG A 38 -7.01 6.62 -26.21
C ARG A 38 -6.00 6.06 -27.21
N GLU A 39 -5.35 4.96 -26.86
CA GLU A 39 -4.40 4.26 -27.73
C GLU A 39 -5.11 3.36 -28.76
N ALA A 40 -6.45 3.30 -28.74
CA ALA A 40 -7.26 2.44 -29.60
C ALA A 40 -6.84 0.96 -29.57
N LEU A 41 -6.36 0.49 -28.42
CA LEU A 41 -5.93 -0.89 -28.25
C LEU A 41 -7.15 -1.82 -28.28
N PRO A 42 -7.19 -2.83 -29.17
CA PRO A 42 -8.27 -3.79 -29.17
C PRO A 42 -8.24 -4.63 -27.87
N PRO A 43 -9.39 -5.11 -27.36
CA PRO A 43 -9.45 -5.87 -26.11
C PRO A 43 -8.58 -7.13 -26.05
N GLY A 44 -8.26 -7.72 -27.21
CA GLY A 44 -7.37 -8.88 -27.33
C GLY A 44 -5.89 -8.54 -27.49
N ASP A 45 -5.51 -7.26 -27.47
CA ASP A 45 -4.11 -6.86 -27.57
C ASP A 45 -3.34 -7.32 -26.31
N PRO A 46 -2.21 -8.04 -26.45
CA PRO A 46 -1.44 -8.52 -25.31
C PRO A 46 -0.95 -7.38 -24.39
N ARG A 47 -0.80 -6.16 -24.91
CA ARG A 47 -0.44 -4.98 -24.11
C ARG A 47 -1.53 -4.61 -23.11
N VAL A 48 -2.80 -4.80 -23.45
CA VAL A 48 -3.92 -4.53 -22.53
C VAL A 48 -3.84 -5.45 -21.32
N ALA A 49 -3.62 -6.75 -21.56
CA ALA A 49 -3.46 -7.74 -20.49
C ALA A 49 -2.23 -7.44 -19.62
N LEU A 50 -1.09 -7.12 -20.25
CA LEU A 50 0.14 -6.77 -19.55
C LEU A 50 -0.02 -5.51 -18.71
N GLN A 51 -0.60 -4.44 -19.25
CA GLN A 51 -0.83 -3.18 -18.53
C GLN A 51 -1.73 -3.39 -17.31
N ARG A 52 -2.81 -4.16 -17.44
CA ARG A 52 -3.68 -4.52 -16.31
C ARG A 52 -2.93 -5.32 -15.25
N HIS A 53 -2.12 -6.29 -15.68
CA HIS A 53 -1.32 -7.10 -14.77
C HIS A 53 -0.35 -6.25 -13.95
N LEU A 54 0.42 -5.37 -14.61
CA LEU A 54 1.40 -4.50 -13.96
C LEU A 54 0.76 -3.54 -12.94
N VAL A 55 -0.45 -3.07 -13.22
CA VAL A 55 -1.21 -2.22 -12.30
C VAL A 55 -1.62 -2.99 -11.05
N GLU A 56 -2.16 -4.19 -11.21
CA GLU A 56 -2.58 -5.02 -10.08
C GLU A 56 -1.38 -5.53 -9.27
N GLU A 57 -0.25 -5.80 -9.91
CA GLU A 57 1.01 -6.12 -9.24
C GLU A 57 1.50 -4.93 -8.41
N THR A 58 1.52 -3.73 -8.99
CA THR A 58 1.89 -2.49 -8.27
C THR A 58 1.00 -2.25 -7.06
N ILE A 59 -0.32 -2.42 -7.20
CA ILE A 59 -1.27 -2.28 -6.09
C ILE A 59 -0.96 -3.28 -4.97
N ARG A 60 -0.65 -4.53 -5.33
CA ARG A 60 -0.30 -5.58 -4.36
C ARG A 60 0.99 -5.25 -3.61
N ASP A 61 2.00 -4.72 -4.29
CA ASP A 61 3.27 -4.33 -3.69
C ASP A 61 3.07 -3.20 -2.68
N VAL A 62 2.30 -2.16 -3.05
CA VAL A 62 1.95 -1.05 -2.15
C VAL A 62 1.17 -1.54 -0.93
N GLU A 63 0.21 -2.46 -1.08
CA GLU A 63 -0.49 -3.06 0.07
C GLU A 63 0.47 -3.87 0.97
N GLY A 64 1.44 -4.57 0.37
CA GLY A 64 2.49 -5.26 1.10
C GLY A 64 3.31 -4.30 1.97
N ASP A 65 3.66 -3.14 1.42
CA ASP A 65 4.41 -2.10 2.13
C ASP A 65 3.58 -1.47 3.27
N VAL A 66 2.30 -1.17 3.02
CA VAL A 66 1.38 -0.67 4.05
C VAL A 66 1.24 -1.68 5.19
N ALA A 67 1.05 -2.97 4.88
CA ALA A 67 0.93 -4.02 5.88
C ALA A 67 2.22 -4.17 6.70
N ARG A 68 3.38 -4.09 6.05
CA ARG A 68 4.68 -4.11 6.71
C ARG A 68 4.85 -2.93 7.65
N TYR A 69 4.55 -1.72 7.19
CA TYR A 69 4.61 -0.51 8.01
C TYR A 69 3.71 -0.61 9.24
N ALA A 70 2.44 -1.02 9.06
CA ALA A 70 1.51 -1.18 10.16
C ALA A 70 1.97 -2.23 11.19
N SER A 71 2.59 -3.31 10.72
CA SER A 71 3.14 -4.37 11.59
C SER A 71 4.32 -3.86 12.41
N LEU A 72 5.26 -3.14 11.79
CA LEU A 72 6.41 -2.56 12.48
C LEU A 72 5.98 -1.57 13.57
N ARG A 73 5.00 -0.70 13.28
CA ARG A 73 4.45 0.24 14.28
C ARG A 73 3.81 -0.46 15.48
N LYS A 74 3.12 -1.57 15.26
CA LYS A 74 2.55 -2.37 16.36
C LYS A 74 3.64 -3.01 17.23
N LEU A 75 4.71 -3.52 16.60
CA LEU A 75 5.85 -4.09 17.32
C LEU A 75 6.56 -3.03 18.16
N GLU A 76 6.82 -1.84 17.59
CA GLU A 76 7.41 -0.71 18.33
C GLU A 76 6.59 -0.32 19.56
N ALA A 77 5.26 -0.22 19.40
CA ALA A 77 4.37 0.10 20.51
C ALA A 77 4.38 -0.98 21.60
N ALA A 78 4.40 -2.25 21.21
CA ALA A 78 4.48 -3.37 22.16
C ALA A 78 5.81 -3.37 22.93
N PHE A 79 6.94 -3.13 22.24
CA PHE A 79 8.25 -3.02 22.89
C PHE A 79 8.31 -1.84 23.88
N ALA A 80 7.74 -0.69 23.52
CA ALA A 80 7.68 0.47 24.41
C ALA A 80 6.89 0.14 25.69
N ALA A 81 5.69 -0.44 25.55
CA ALA A 81 4.85 -0.84 26.69
C ALA A 81 5.52 -1.88 27.59
N GLN A 82 6.23 -2.85 27.00
CA GLN A 82 6.99 -3.86 27.77
C GLN A 82 8.11 -3.20 28.58
N ASN A 83 8.91 -2.34 27.95
CA ASN A 83 10.01 -1.65 28.62
C ASN A 83 9.53 -0.75 29.78
N GLU A 84 8.37 -0.09 29.63
CA GLU A 84 7.75 0.67 30.71
C GLU A 84 7.34 -0.22 31.89
N THR A 85 6.72 -1.36 31.60
CA THR A 85 6.32 -2.36 32.61
C THR A 85 7.53 -2.91 33.37
N ASP A 86 8.62 -3.21 32.67
CA ASP A 86 9.86 -3.71 33.27
C ASP A 86 10.53 -2.66 34.17
N ARG A 87 10.53 -1.38 33.76
CA ARG A 87 11.04 -0.26 34.57
C ARG A 87 10.19 -0.04 35.82
N ALA A 88 8.87 -0.07 35.69
CA ALA A 88 7.95 0.07 36.82
C ALA A 88 8.15 -1.06 37.84
N THR A 89 8.28 -2.30 37.37
CA THR A 89 8.52 -3.48 38.22
C THR A 89 9.87 -3.42 38.95
N LYS A 90 10.92 -2.92 38.30
CA LYS A 90 12.24 -2.71 38.92
C LYS A 90 12.25 -1.57 39.93
N SER A 91 11.44 -0.52 39.72
CA SER A 91 11.32 0.61 40.64
C SER A 91 10.51 0.30 41.89
N GLY A 92 9.49 -0.57 41.80
CA GLY A 92 8.67 -0.97 42.95
C GLY A 92 9.28 -2.05 43.86
N ARG A 93 10.42 -2.64 43.47
CA ARG A 93 11.12 -3.69 44.21
C ARG A 93 12.29 -3.17 45.07
N ARG A 94 12.42 -1.84 45.18
CA ARG A 94 13.43 -1.13 45.98
C ARG A 94 12.82 -0.51 47.23
#